data_AF-F4S9Y5-F1
#
_entry.id   AF-F4S9Y5-F1
#
_cell.length_a   1.000
_cell.length_b   1.000
_cell.length_c   1.000
_cell.angle_alpha   90.00
_cell.angle_beta   90.00
_cell.angle_gamma   90.00
#
_symmetry.space_group_name_H-M   'P 1'
#
loop_
_entity.id
_entity.type
_entity.pdbx_description
1 polymer ?
#
loop_
_entity_poly.entity_id
_entity_poly.type
_entity_poly.pdbx_seq_one_letter_code
_entity_poly.pdbx_strand_id
1 'polypeptide(L)'
;MDNLVLKDLNVLGEHEWVVMWDCYDKPYEPLNGHIMHFQQQSPYLCEMMNQMSQGTPPRPASTDWGQHLYYKVYRSLISSGVTPFKVLPFCLTDGRSCTLRDRLPDPFASLQEESRWKWSKERWDQVEERLKGVFSIHLHNQWDKSFPKDGWIRRMYVERWPKELIS
;
A
#
# COMPACT_ATOMS: atom_id res chain seq x y z
N MET A 1 0.20 8.30 -10.46
CA MET A 1 0.54 7.89 -9.08
C MET A 1 -0.57 6.95 -8.63
N ASP A 2 -0.25 5.73 -8.22
CA ASP A 2 -1.25 4.67 -7.96
C ASP A 2 -1.66 4.56 -6.48
N ASN A 3 -1.53 5.67 -5.74
CA ASN A 3 -1.76 5.71 -4.29
C ASN A 3 -2.40 7.04 -3.89
N LEU A 4 -3.40 6.96 -3.03
CA LEU A 4 -3.97 8.11 -2.31
C LEU A 4 -3.42 8.13 -0.89
N VAL A 5 -2.45 8.99 -0.61
CA VAL A 5 -1.81 9.09 0.72
C VAL A 5 -2.76 9.77 1.70
N LEU A 6 -3.20 9.04 2.72
CA LEU A 6 -4.16 9.52 3.71
C LEU A 6 -3.50 10.19 4.92
N LYS A 7 -2.27 9.79 5.24
CA LYS A 7 -1.53 10.22 6.42
C LYS A 7 -0.06 10.39 6.11
N ASP A 8 0.62 11.19 6.90
CA ASP A 8 2.06 11.34 6.80
C ASP A 8 2.78 10.02 7.12
N LEU A 9 3.55 9.51 6.15
CA LEU A 9 4.35 8.30 6.29
C LEU A 9 5.66 8.56 7.05
N ASN A 10 6.04 9.82 7.31
CA ASN A 10 7.26 10.17 8.05
C ASN A 10 7.28 9.58 9.47
N VAL A 11 6.12 9.31 10.07
CA VAL A 11 6.04 8.63 11.38
C VAL A 11 6.56 7.19 11.34
N LEU A 12 6.73 6.63 10.14
CA LEU A 12 7.36 5.32 9.89
C LEU A 12 8.80 5.47 9.39
N GLY A 13 9.33 6.69 9.35
CA GLY A 13 10.62 7.03 8.73
C GLY A 13 11.85 6.65 9.55
N GLU A 14 11.68 6.33 10.84
CA GLU A 14 12.77 5.86 11.71
C GLU A 14 13.34 4.51 11.25
N HIS A 15 12.56 3.75 10.49
CA HIS A 15 12.94 2.44 9.99
C HIS A 15 12.86 2.39 8.47
N GLU A 16 13.71 1.55 7.90
CA GLU A 16 13.60 1.17 6.49
C GLU A 16 12.66 0.00 6.38
N TRP A 17 11.78 0.04 5.39
CA TRP A 17 10.73 -0.95 5.26
C TRP A 17 10.22 -1.13 3.84
N VAL A 18 9.67 -2.32 3.61
CA VAL A 18 8.91 -2.66 2.40
C VAL A 18 7.54 -3.15 2.84
N VAL A 19 6.49 -2.68 2.18
CA VAL A 19 5.15 -3.24 2.40
C VAL A 19 5.10 -4.63 1.77
N MET A 20 4.61 -5.62 2.50
CA MET A 20 4.33 -6.95 1.94
C MET A 20 3.03 -6.92 1.15
N TRP A 21 2.97 -7.63 0.02
CA TRP A 21 1.73 -7.85 -0.71
C TRP A 21 1.00 -9.08 -0.18
N ASP A 22 -0.33 -9.01 -0.20
CA ASP A 22 -1.27 -10.08 0.09
C ASP A 22 -1.18 -10.78 1.45
N CYS A 23 -2.26 -10.68 2.22
CA CYS A 23 -2.41 -11.41 3.48
C CYS A 23 -3.62 -12.36 3.49
N TYR A 24 -4.55 -12.26 2.53
CA TYR A 24 -5.83 -12.97 2.64
C TYR A 24 -6.40 -13.38 1.26
N ASP A 25 -6.72 -14.67 1.08
CA ASP A 25 -7.35 -15.27 -0.11
C ASP A 25 -6.61 -15.13 -1.45
N LYS A 26 -5.28 -14.99 -1.42
CA LYS A 26 -4.44 -14.89 -2.61
C LYS A 26 -3.16 -15.74 -2.49
N PRO A 27 -2.54 -16.13 -3.62
CA PRO A 27 -1.24 -16.79 -3.60
C PRO A 27 -0.22 -15.94 -2.84
N TYR A 28 0.53 -16.58 -1.94
CA TYR A 28 1.52 -15.88 -1.14
C TYR A 28 2.68 -15.40 -2.03
N GLU A 29 2.85 -14.08 -2.10
CA GLU A 29 3.89 -13.41 -2.87
C GLU A 29 4.71 -12.48 -1.94
N PRO A 30 5.86 -12.95 -1.40
CA PRO A 30 6.57 -12.21 -0.37
C PRO A 30 7.16 -10.90 -0.90
N LEU A 31 6.91 -9.79 -0.20
CA LEU A 31 7.56 -8.49 -0.42
C LEU A 31 7.29 -7.86 -1.80
N ASN A 32 6.05 -7.87 -2.31
CA ASN A 32 5.67 -7.12 -3.53
C ASN A 32 5.09 -5.72 -3.19
N GLY A 33 5.86 -4.89 -2.51
CA GLY A 33 5.37 -3.60 -1.99
C GLY A 33 5.19 -2.53 -3.07
N HIS A 34 4.01 -1.91 -3.13
CA HIS A 34 3.77 -0.72 -3.97
C HIS A 34 4.38 0.57 -3.37
N ILE A 35 4.70 0.56 -2.07
CA ILE A 35 5.43 1.61 -1.36
C ILE A 35 6.54 0.96 -0.54
N MET A 36 7.68 1.66 -0.50
CA MET A 36 8.84 1.31 0.31
C MET A 36 9.48 2.58 0.86
N HIS A 37 10.22 2.46 1.95
CA HIS A 37 10.99 3.55 2.53
C HIS A 37 12.41 3.07 2.83
N PHE A 38 13.38 3.81 2.33
CA PHE A 38 14.80 3.58 2.55
C PHE A 38 15.51 4.91 2.75
N GLN A 39 16.51 4.91 3.62
CA GLN A 39 17.34 6.07 3.90
C GLN A 39 18.31 6.33 2.74
N GLN A 40 18.80 7.58 2.65
CA GLN A 40 19.73 7.97 1.59
C GLN A 40 21.00 7.09 1.55
N GLN A 41 21.47 6.62 2.71
CA GLN A 41 22.63 5.73 2.86
C GLN A 41 22.22 4.31 3.27
N SER A 42 21.17 3.79 2.64
CA SER A 42 20.66 2.45 2.93
C SER A 42 21.65 1.35 2.53
N PRO A 43 22.11 0.50 3.46
CA PRO A 43 22.88 -0.69 3.10
C PRO A 43 22.03 -1.69 2.30
N TYR A 44 20.70 -1.68 2.50
CA TYR A 44 19.79 -2.58 1.80
C TYR A 44 19.60 -2.17 0.34
N LEU A 45 19.45 -0.87 0.04
CA LEU A 45 19.42 -0.41 -1.35
C LEU A 45 20.76 -0.67 -2.05
N CYS A 46 21.88 -0.49 -1.35
CA CYS A 46 23.20 -0.82 -1.89
C CYS A 46 23.28 -2.30 -2.30
N GLU A 47 22.81 -3.21 -1.44
CA GLU A 47 22.78 -4.64 -1.75
C GLU A 47 21.80 -4.98 -2.89
N MET A 48 20.64 -4.31 -2.96
CA MET A 48 19.72 -4.45 -4.10
C MET A 48 20.40 -4.06 -5.42
N MET A 49 21.05 -2.90 -5.46
CA MET A 49 21.77 -2.42 -6.64
C MET A 49 22.95 -3.33 -7.00
N ASN A 50 23.69 -3.83 -6.01
CA ASN A 50 24.77 -4.78 -6.19
C ASN A 50 24.27 -6.09 -6.82
N GLN A 51 23.13 -6.62 -6.36
CA GLN A 51 22.56 -7.82 -6.97
C GLN A 51 22.00 -7.58 -8.37
N MET A 52 21.45 -6.39 -8.64
CA MET A 52 21.00 -6.00 -9.98
C MET A 52 22.17 -5.86 -10.96
N SER A 53 23.32 -5.34 -10.52
CA SER A 53 24.49 -5.11 -11.39
C SER A 53 25.23 -6.41 -11.75
N GLN A 54 25.16 -7.42 -10.88
CA GLN A 54 25.77 -8.74 -11.11
C GLN A 54 24.82 -9.74 -11.77
N GLY A 55 23.51 -9.46 -11.76
CA GLY A 55 22.47 -10.37 -12.22
C GLY A 55 22.14 -10.28 -13.70
N THR A 56 21.25 -11.15 -14.16
CA THR A 56 20.62 -11.00 -15.47
C THR A 56 19.64 -9.83 -15.45
N PRO A 57 19.51 -9.06 -16.54
CA PRO A 57 18.43 -8.10 -16.71
C PRO A 57 17.05 -8.75 -16.47
N PRO A 58 16.05 -7.98 -16.00
CA PRO A 58 14.76 -8.52 -15.64
C PRO A 58 14.03 -8.96 -16.91
N ARG A 59 13.26 -10.05 -16.80
CA ARG A 59 12.41 -10.46 -17.93
C ARG A 59 11.31 -9.42 -18.17
N PRO A 60 10.86 -9.21 -19.42
CA PRO A 60 9.72 -8.35 -19.71
C PRO A 60 8.50 -8.77 -18.89
N ALA A 61 7.75 -7.79 -18.37
CA ALA A 61 6.54 -8.01 -17.57
C ALA A 61 6.73 -8.98 -16.37
N SER A 62 7.88 -8.91 -15.69
CA SER A 62 8.18 -9.71 -14.51
C SER A 62 8.37 -8.85 -13.25
N THR A 63 8.42 -9.52 -12.10
CA THR A 63 8.74 -8.92 -10.80
C THR A 63 10.21 -9.19 -10.39
N ASP A 64 11.08 -9.50 -11.37
CA ASP A 64 12.48 -9.90 -11.12
C ASP A 64 13.28 -8.82 -10.38
N TRP A 65 13.09 -7.54 -10.71
CA TRP A 65 13.67 -6.38 -9.99
C TRP A 65 12.72 -5.75 -8.96
N GLY A 66 11.56 -6.35 -8.75
CA GLY A 66 10.62 -6.00 -7.69
C GLY A 66 10.67 -7.07 -6.58
N GLN A 67 9.53 -7.72 -6.37
CA GLN A 67 9.33 -8.78 -5.39
C GLN A 67 10.49 -9.78 -5.27
N HIS A 68 10.95 -10.34 -6.39
CA HIS A 68 12.00 -11.36 -6.38
C HIS A 68 13.33 -10.81 -5.85
N LEU A 69 13.69 -9.59 -6.26
CA LEU A 69 14.89 -8.91 -5.76
C LEU A 69 14.78 -8.64 -4.26
N TYR A 70 13.66 -8.08 -3.80
CA TYR A 70 13.48 -7.74 -2.39
C TYR A 70 13.55 -8.99 -1.52
N TYR A 71 12.92 -10.08 -1.95
CA TYR A 71 12.98 -11.37 -1.25
C TYR A 71 14.38 -11.99 -1.26
N LYS A 72 15.10 -11.91 -2.39
CA LYS A 72 16.49 -12.39 -2.49
C LYS A 72 17.43 -11.62 -1.57
N VAL A 73 17.33 -10.29 -1.54
CA VAL A 73 18.09 -9.42 -0.62
C VAL A 73 17.75 -9.75 0.82
N TYR A 74 16.46 -9.85 1.16
CA TYR A 74 16.01 -10.19 2.51
C TYR A 74 16.63 -11.51 3.01
N ARG A 75 16.64 -12.54 2.16
CA ARG A 75 17.27 -13.84 2.47
C ARG A 75 18.80 -13.75 2.57
N SER A 76 19.45 -12.98 1.70
CA SER A 76 20.91 -12.76 1.72
C SER A 76 21.35 -12.15 3.06
N LEU A 77 20.64 -11.12 3.52
CA LEU A 77 20.90 -10.45 4.79
C LEU A 77 20.76 -11.42 5.97
N ILE A 78 19.65 -12.17 6.03
CA ILE A 78 19.43 -13.19 7.08
C ILE A 78 20.55 -14.23 7.07
N SER A 79 20.92 -14.75 5.90
CA SER A 79 21.96 -15.77 5.80
C SER A 79 23.34 -15.28 6.25
N SER A 80 23.56 -13.96 6.22
CA SER A 80 24.80 -13.30 6.65
C SER A 80 24.73 -12.80 8.11
N GLY A 81 23.66 -13.11 8.85
CA GLY A 81 23.46 -12.63 10.22
C GLY A 81 23.11 -11.13 10.32
N VAL A 82 22.75 -10.48 9.22
CA VAL A 82 22.36 -9.07 9.18
C VAL A 82 20.84 -8.96 9.33
N THR A 83 20.38 -8.08 10.23
CA THR A 83 18.94 -7.81 10.38
C THR A 83 18.43 -7.08 9.13
N PRO A 84 17.42 -7.62 8.43
CA PRO A 84 16.87 -6.97 7.24
C PRO A 84 15.96 -5.79 7.60
N PHE A 85 15.57 -5.03 6.55
CA PHE A 85 14.53 -4.00 6.65
C PHE A 85 13.22 -4.57 7.20
N LYS A 86 12.40 -3.70 7.80
CA LYS A 86 11.10 -4.09 8.36
C LYS A 86 10.09 -4.41 7.26
N VAL A 87 9.14 -5.26 7.58
CA VAL A 87 8.06 -5.64 6.67
C VAL A 87 6.76 -5.07 7.22
N LEU A 88 6.14 -4.15 6.48
CA LEU A 88 4.86 -3.58 6.88
C LEU A 88 3.69 -4.39 6.29
N PRO A 89 2.58 -4.53 7.03
CA PRO A 89 1.41 -5.23 6.52
C PRO A 89 0.78 -4.46 5.37
N PHE A 90 0.33 -5.17 4.33
CA PHE A 90 -0.31 -4.58 3.15
C PHE A 90 -1.51 -3.68 3.50
N CYS A 91 -2.28 -4.11 4.50
CA CYS A 91 -3.46 -3.43 5.00
C CYS A 91 -3.20 -1.98 5.44
N LEU A 92 -1.94 -1.63 5.74
CA LEU A 92 -1.54 -0.27 6.09
C LEU A 92 -1.71 0.71 4.92
N THR A 93 -1.55 0.24 3.68
CA THR A 93 -1.58 1.07 2.47
C THR A 93 -2.57 0.57 1.42
N ASP A 94 -3.23 -0.57 1.67
CA ASP A 94 -4.35 -1.07 0.90
C ASP A 94 -5.44 -1.65 1.82
N GLY A 95 -6.41 -0.80 2.16
CA GLY A 95 -7.56 -1.20 2.94
C GLY A 95 -8.46 -2.26 2.28
N ARG A 96 -8.47 -2.36 0.93
CA ARG A 96 -9.30 -3.34 0.20
C ARG A 96 -8.80 -4.76 0.43
N SER A 97 -7.50 -4.90 0.66
CA SER A 97 -6.83 -6.19 0.80
C SER A 97 -6.63 -6.62 2.26
N CYS A 98 -7.18 -5.86 3.22
CA CYS A 98 -7.30 -6.29 4.62
C CYS A 98 -8.23 -7.50 4.80
N THR A 99 -8.24 -8.05 6.01
CA THR A 99 -9.16 -9.12 6.41
C THR A 99 -10.62 -8.71 6.21
N LEU A 100 -11.55 -9.68 6.13
CA LEU A 100 -12.99 -9.39 5.98
C LEU A 100 -13.55 -8.49 7.10
N ARG A 101 -12.90 -8.43 8.27
CA ARG A 101 -13.30 -7.57 9.39
C ARG A 101 -12.89 -6.11 9.22
N ASP A 102 -11.77 -5.87 8.55
CA ASP A 102 -11.10 -4.56 8.48
C ASP A 102 -11.09 -3.97 7.06
N ARG A 103 -11.61 -4.73 6.09
CA ARG A 103 -11.63 -4.35 4.68
C ARG A 103 -12.38 -3.04 4.44
N LEU A 104 -11.76 -2.15 3.69
CA LEU A 104 -12.40 -0.97 3.12
C LEU A 104 -13.16 -1.35 1.83
N PRO A 105 -14.30 -0.68 1.55
CA PRO A 105 -15.00 -0.84 0.27
C PRO A 105 -14.13 -0.41 -0.93
N ASP A 106 -14.52 -0.84 -2.13
CA ASP A 106 -13.81 -0.42 -3.34
C ASP A 106 -13.83 1.12 -3.45
N PRO A 107 -12.69 1.80 -3.62
CA PRO A 107 -12.63 3.26 -3.73
C PRO A 107 -13.42 3.82 -4.93
N PHE A 108 -13.67 3.00 -5.95
CA PHE A 108 -14.40 3.39 -7.16
C PHE A 108 -15.86 2.94 -7.17
N ALA A 109 -16.34 2.27 -6.12
CA ALA A 109 -17.74 1.88 -6.03
C ALA A 109 -18.65 3.08 -5.75
N SER A 110 -19.69 3.24 -6.56
CA SER A 110 -20.76 4.21 -6.32
C SER A 110 -21.82 3.66 -5.34
N LEU A 111 -22.56 4.56 -4.68
CA LEU A 111 -23.68 4.14 -3.82
C LEU A 111 -24.82 3.53 -4.63
N GLN A 112 -24.89 3.80 -5.93
CA GLN A 112 -25.89 3.21 -6.83
C GLN A 112 -25.57 1.76 -7.12
N GLU A 113 -24.30 1.44 -7.41
CA GLU A 113 -23.82 0.07 -7.67
C GLU A 113 -23.86 -0.81 -6.43
N GLU A 114 -23.48 -0.28 -5.27
CA GLU A 114 -23.59 -1.03 -4.02
C GLU A 114 -25.00 -1.01 -3.41
N SER A 115 -25.90 -0.20 -3.97
CA SER A 115 -27.20 0.18 -3.43
C SER A 115 -27.14 0.99 -2.13
N ARG A 116 -27.90 2.09 -2.09
CA ARG A 116 -27.95 3.01 -0.94
C ARG A 116 -28.36 2.33 0.37
N TRP A 117 -29.19 1.28 0.31
CA TRP A 117 -29.61 0.53 1.51
C TRP A 117 -28.46 -0.26 2.14
N LYS A 118 -27.40 -0.58 1.38
CA LYS A 118 -26.19 -1.18 1.94
C LYS A 118 -25.31 -0.17 2.67
N TRP A 119 -25.60 1.14 2.61
CA TRP A 119 -24.84 2.21 3.25
C TRP A 119 -25.62 2.84 4.40
N SER A 120 -25.89 2.02 5.42
CA SER A 120 -26.45 2.47 6.69
C SER A 120 -25.50 3.43 7.42
N LYS A 121 -26.02 4.19 8.39
CA LYS A 121 -25.19 5.02 9.29
C LYS A 121 -24.06 4.20 9.91
N GLU A 122 -24.38 3.00 10.39
CA GLU A 122 -23.40 2.08 10.97
C GLU A 122 -22.27 1.73 10.00
N ARG A 123 -22.57 1.47 8.71
CA ARG A 123 -21.52 1.18 7.72
C ARG A 123 -20.62 2.39 7.48
N TRP A 124 -21.18 3.61 7.46
CA TRP A 124 -20.38 4.83 7.35
C TRP A 124 -19.43 4.96 8.55
N ASP A 125 -19.94 4.76 9.76
CA ASP A 125 -19.15 4.83 10.98
C ASP A 125 -18.04 3.75 10.99
N GLN A 126 -18.33 2.54 10.51
CA GLN A 126 -17.33 1.46 10.35
C GLN A 126 -16.22 1.81 9.36
N VAL A 127 -16.56 2.40 8.22
CA VAL A 127 -15.55 2.83 7.23
C VAL A 127 -14.69 3.95 7.79
N GLU A 128 -15.31 4.93 8.47
CA GLU A 128 -14.58 6.02 9.12
C GLU A 128 -13.60 5.50 10.20
N GLU A 129 -14.04 4.53 11.00
CA GLU A 129 -13.19 3.91 12.02
C GLU A 129 -12.01 3.14 11.38
N ARG A 130 -12.27 2.32 10.35
CA ARG A 130 -11.23 1.56 9.64
C ARG A 130 -10.19 2.47 8.98
N LEU A 131 -10.62 3.61 8.43
CA LEU A 131 -9.71 4.60 7.81
C LEU A 131 -8.68 5.15 8.80
N LYS A 132 -8.97 5.15 10.11
CA LYS A 132 -7.99 5.54 11.13
C LYS A 132 -6.81 4.58 11.22
N GLY A 133 -6.90 3.35 10.71
CA GLY A 133 -5.78 2.40 10.68
C GLY A 133 -4.91 2.48 9.43
N VAL A 134 -5.35 3.21 8.41
CA VAL A 134 -4.77 3.17 7.05
C VAL A 134 -3.98 4.46 6.77
N PHE A 135 -2.83 4.33 6.11
CA PHE A 135 -1.93 5.43 5.74
C PHE A 135 -2.04 5.81 4.26
N SER A 136 -2.44 4.88 3.40
CA SER A 136 -2.62 5.12 1.96
C SER A 136 -3.71 4.20 1.41
N ILE A 137 -4.27 4.54 0.26
CA ILE A 137 -5.15 3.65 -0.51
C ILE A 137 -4.48 3.39 -1.85
N HIS A 138 -4.04 2.15 -2.05
CA HIS A 138 -3.55 1.65 -3.32
C HIS A 138 -4.69 1.53 -4.36
N LEU A 139 -4.50 2.10 -5.55
CA LEU A 139 -5.55 2.21 -6.57
C LEU A 139 -5.48 1.12 -7.65
N HIS A 140 -4.53 0.19 -7.57
CA HIS A 140 -4.41 -0.99 -8.46
C HIS A 140 -4.39 -0.64 -9.95
N ASN A 141 -3.60 0.35 -10.32
CA ASN A 141 -3.42 0.94 -11.63
C ASN A 141 -4.68 1.63 -12.20
N GLN A 142 -5.60 2.06 -11.35
CA GLN A 142 -6.85 2.72 -11.75
C GLN A 142 -6.82 4.23 -11.53
N TRP A 143 -5.65 4.86 -11.69
CA TRP A 143 -5.47 6.31 -11.50
C TRP A 143 -6.22 7.16 -12.53
N ASP A 144 -6.63 6.58 -13.65
CA ASP A 144 -7.42 7.23 -14.70
C ASP A 144 -8.92 7.25 -14.38
N LYS A 145 -9.37 6.39 -13.44
CA LYS A 145 -10.75 6.37 -13.00
C LYS A 145 -11.04 7.52 -12.05
N SER A 146 -12.17 8.18 -12.28
CA SER A 146 -12.68 9.19 -11.36
C SER A 146 -13.36 8.55 -10.17
N PHE A 147 -13.14 9.09 -8.97
CA PHE A 147 -13.93 8.71 -7.79
C PHE A 147 -15.40 9.14 -7.98
N PRO A 148 -16.38 8.25 -7.72
CA PRO A 148 -17.80 8.60 -7.84
C PRO A 148 -18.15 9.81 -6.97
N LYS A 149 -19.05 10.67 -7.47
CA LYS A 149 -19.46 11.89 -6.76
C LYS A 149 -20.17 11.59 -5.44
N ASP A 150 -20.85 10.44 -5.37
CA ASP A 150 -21.53 9.92 -4.19
C ASP A 150 -20.70 8.87 -3.45
N GLY A 151 -19.48 8.56 -3.92
CA GLY A 151 -18.60 7.55 -3.34
C GLY A 151 -18.03 7.96 -1.99
N TRP A 152 -17.65 6.95 -1.21
CA TRP A 152 -17.14 7.15 0.15
C TRP A 152 -15.81 7.92 0.19
N ILE A 153 -14.92 7.71 -0.79
CA ILE A 153 -13.67 8.46 -0.94
C ILE A 153 -13.95 9.95 -0.99
N ARG A 154 -14.89 10.37 -1.85
CA ARG A 154 -15.17 11.79 -2.03
C ARG A 154 -15.74 12.42 -0.76
N ARG A 155 -16.71 11.74 -0.14
CA ARG A 155 -17.37 12.18 1.08
C ARG A 155 -16.44 12.26 2.30
N MET A 156 -15.55 11.28 2.46
CA MET A 156 -14.72 11.14 3.67
C MET A 156 -13.34 11.76 3.53
N TYR A 157 -12.82 11.88 2.32
CA TYR A 157 -11.47 12.36 2.06
C TYR A 157 -11.45 13.65 1.27
N VAL A 158 -11.99 13.67 0.04
CA VAL A 158 -11.88 14.84 -0.85
C VAL A 158 -12.61 16.06 -0.30
N GLU A 159 -13.81 15.86 0.26
CA GLU A 159 -14.65 16.94 0.80
C GLU A 159 -14.25 17.37 2.21
N ARG A 160 -13.55 16.50 2.96
CA ARG A 160 -13.07 16.77 4.33
C ARG A 160 -11.61 17.24 4.39
N TRP A 161 -10.86 17.14 3.29
CA TRP A 161 -9.48 17.62 3.23
C TRP A 161 -9.44 19.11 3.60
N PRO A 162 -8.57 19.54 4.51
CA PRO A 162 -8.56 20.93 4.97
C PRO A 162 -8.35 21.85 3.77
N LYS A 163 -9.33 22.72 3.52
CA LYS A 163 -9.22 23.84 2.56
C LYS A 163 -8.12 24.85 2.97
N GLU A 164 -7.55 24.68 4.15
CA GLU A 164 -6.53 25.54 4.77
C GLU A 164 -5.13 25.35 4.18
N LEU A 165 -4.87 24.30 3.39
CA LEU A 165 -3.58 24.10 2.70
C LEU A 165 -3.52 24.76 1.31
N ILE A 166 -4.55 25.52 0.91
CA ILE A 166 -4.63 26.23 -0.38
C ILE A 166 -5.00 27.73 -0.18
N SER A 167 -4.63 28.33 0.95
CA SER A 167 -4.71 29.79 1.16
C SER A 167 -3.34 30.40 1.40
#